data_AF-A0A923PW21-F1
#
_entry.id   AF-A0A923PW21-F1
#
_cell.length_a   1.000
_cell.length_b   1.000
_cell.length_c   1.000
_cell.angle_alpha   90.00
_cell.angle_beta   90.00
_cell.angle_gamma   90.00
#
_symmetry.space_group_name_H-M   'P 1'
#
loop_
_entity.id
_entity.type
_entity.pdbx_description
1 polymer ?
#
loop_
_entity_poly.entity_id
_entity_poly.type
_entity_poly.pdbx_seq_one_letter_code
_entity_poly.pdbx_strand_id
1 'polypeptide(L)'
;MSSTRRSFLKTTFAASATTAAFAVVARASTAEKSPAPMPAVPARDFYELRSYRLKPGASSDLLEAYLADALLPALNARGLAHVGVFTEVDVDKKAVTATPKADSPVWVLINYPTLESFISVSADLNADATVQAAGKAYLKTPKATPAFDRLDTWLLRAFTGQPTLAVPSFAKAPTRIYEMRDYQSHSEERALSKMAMFNEGEIPLMRDLGMSPVFFGQAIAGRDLPHLRYITGAADLATHLGNWKKFGPDPRWAKMKDLPQYADNMSLNTARFIVPKSYSQI
;
A
#
# COMPACT_ATOMS: atom_id res chain seq x y z
N MET A 1 24.20 33.64 15.85
CA MET A 1 24.47 32.71 16.97
C MET A 1 23.31 31.74 17.06
N SER A 2 23.65 30.44 17.00
CA SER A 2 22.76 29.30 16.80
C SER A 2 21.98 28.94 18.07
N SER A 3 20.64 28.91 17.99
CA SER A 3 19.77 28.33 19.01
C SER A 3 19.65 26.83 18.77
N THR A 4 20.24 26.02 19.66
CA THR A 4 20.20 24.56 19.60
C THR A 4 19.03 24.04 20.43
N ARG A 5 18.09 23.34 19.79
CA ARG A 5 16.98 22.60 20.40
C ARG A 5 17.49 21.36 21.19
N ARG A 6 18.24 21.58 22.27
CA ARG A 6 18.65 20.53 23.23
C ARG A 6 18.66 21.08 24.65
N SER A 7 17.48 21.35 25.19
CA SER A 7 17.30 21.51 26.64
C SER A 7 15.85 21.25 27.04
N PHE A 8 15.41 20.00 26.89
CA PHE A 8 14.22 19.48 27.56
C PHE A 8 14.56 18.07 27.99
N LEU A 9 15.13 17.92 29.18
CA LEU A 9 15.16 16.70 30.01
C LEU A 9 16.11 16.93 31.21
N LYS A 10 15.65 17.76 32.15
CA LYS A 10 16.03 17.76 33.58
C LYS A 10 14.77 18.28 34.26
N THR A 11 14.02 17.48 35.00
CA THR A 11 13.97 17.32 36.47
C THR A 11 12.69 16.47 36.66
N THR A 12 12.53 15.45 37.51
CA THR A 12 12.73 15.43 38.96
C THR A 12 12.66 13.96 39.44
N PHE A 13 13.67 13.51 40.19
CA PHE A 13 13.54 12.37 41.11
C PHE A 13 13.26 12.96 42.49
N ALA A 14 12.16 12.57 43.12
CA ALA A 14 11.96 12.74 44.56
C ALA A 14 11.20 11.54 45.10
N ALA A 15 11.91 10.75 45.91
CA ALA A 15 11.36 9.65 46.67
C ALA A 15 10.51 10.19 47.82
N SER A 16 9.42 9.49 48.14
CA SER A 16 8.75 9.62 49.44
C SER A 16 8.23 8.25 49.84
N ALA A 17 8.87 7.67 50.85
CA ALA A 17 8.44 6.47 51.54
C ALA A 17 7.34 6.84 52.53
N THR A 18 6.17 6.22 52.41
CA THR A 18 5.19 6.13 53.51
C THR A 18 4.61 4.71 53.52
N THR A 19 4.89 4.00 54.60
CA THR A 19 4.26 2.73 54.98
C THR A 19 2.85 3.00 55.51
N ALA A 20 1.83 2.37 54.91
CA ALA A 20 0.51 2.22 55.52
C ALA A 20 -0.11 0.87 55.12
N ALA A 21 -0.79 0.26 56.08
CA ALA A 21 -1.14 -1.14 56.17
C ALA A 21 -2.31 -1.60 55.26
N PHE A 22 -2.36 -2.92 55.12
CA PHE A 22 -3.37 -3.80 54.51
C PHE A 22 -4.82 -3.27 54.39
N ALA A 23 -5.35 -3.39 53.18
CA ALA A 23 -6.71 -3.88 52.94
C ALA A 23 -6.71 -4.70 51.63
N VAL A 24 -6.69 -6.03 51.75
CA VAL A 24 -6.98 -6.94 50.63
C VAL A 24 -8.49 -6.85 50.39
N VAL A 25 -8.90 -6.03 49.44
CA VAL A 25 -10.25 -6.12 48.89
C VAL A 25 -10.25 -7.33 47.97
N ALA A 26 -10.85 -8.43 48.42
CA ALA A 26 -11.15 -9.57 47.59
C ALA A 26 -12.06 -9.09 46.44
N ARG A 27 -11.50 -8.95 45.23
CA ARG A 27 -12.31 -8.85 44.01
C ARG A 27 -13.00 -10.19 43.84
N ALA A 28 -14.30 -10.22 44.11
CA ALA A 28 -15.16 -11.30 43.66
C ALA A 28 -14.98 -11.43 42.14
N SER A 29 -14.43 -12.56 41.71
CA SER A 29 -14.36 -12.93 40.31
C SER A 29 -15.78 -13.23 39.82
N THR A 30 -16.46 -12.23 39.29
CA THR A 30 -17.56 -12.48 38.37
C THR A 30 -16.94 -13.20 37.18
N ALA A 31 -17.28 -14.48 36.99
CA ALA A 31 -16.96 -15.20 35.78
C ALA A 31 -17.64 -14.49 34.60
N GLU A 32 -16.92 -13.55 33.97
CA GLU A 32 -17.33 -12.99 32.69
C GLU A 32 -17.35 -14.14 31.69
N LYS A 33 -18.57 -14.49 31.28
CA LYS A 33 -18.85 -15.41 30.19
C LYS A 33 -18.05 -14.90 28.99
N SER A 34 -17.01 -15.64 28.60
CA SER A 34 -16.17 -15.27 27.46
C SER A 34 -17.09 -14.97 26.27
N PRO A 35 -16.91 -13.84 25.57
CA PRO A 35 -17.74 -13.51 24.43
C PRO A 35 -17.66 -14.66 23.42
N ALA A 36 -18.82 -15.04 22.86
CA ALA A 36 -18.89 -16.06 21.84
C ALA A 36 -17.88 -15.74 20.73
N PRO A 37 -17.12 -16.74 20.22
CA PRO A 37 -16.16 -16.49 19.16
C PRO A 37 -16.89 -15.83 18.00
N MET A 38 -16.43 -14.64 17.61
CA MET A 38 -16.94 -13.98 16.42
C MET A 38 -16.81 -14.94 15.23
N PRO A 39 -17.79 -14.99 14.30
CA PRO A 39 -17.66 -15.80 13.10
C PRO A 39 -16.34 -15.49 12.41
N ALA A 40 -15.60 -16.53 12.03
CA ALA A 40 -14.30 -16.40 11.40
C ALA A 40 -14.46 -15.61 10.09
N VAL A 41 -13.97 -14.37 10.06
CA VAL A 41 -13.89 -13.58 8.84
C VAL A 41 -12.85 -14.27 7.95
N PRO A 42 -13.15 -14.58 6.68
CA PRO A 42 -12.18 -15.15 5.76
C PRO A 42 -10.89 -14.33 5.78
N ALA A 43 -9.74 -15.00 5.84
CA ALA A 43 -8.45 -14.33 5.84
C ALA A 43 -8.31 -13.46 4.59
N ARG A 44 -7.87 -12.22 4.78
CA ARG A 44 -7.63 -11.26 3.70
C ARG A 44 -6.24 -10.69 3.89
N ASP A 45 -5.53 -10.54 2.79
CA ASP A 45 -4.22 -9.91 2.76
C ASP A 45 -4.30 -8.46 3.25
N PHE A 46 -3.16 -7.99 3.72
CA PHE A 46 -2.86 -6.59 3.94
C PHE A 46 -1.78 -6.15 2.96
N TYR A 47 -1.91 -4.94 2.44
CA TYR A 47 -0.93 -4.36 1.54
C TYR A 47 -0.29 -3.16 2.20
N GLU A 48 1.04 -3.08 2.10
CA GLU A 48 1.77 -1.84 2.33
C GLU A 48 2.12 -1.26 0.97
N LEU A 49 1.73 -0.01 0.75
CA LEU A 49 2.25 0.75 -0.38
C LEU A 49 3.11 1.89 0.13
N ARG A 50 4.37 1.91 -0.30
CA ARG A 50 5.33 2.98 -0.03
C ARG A 50 5.47 3.87 -1.25
N SER A 51 5.59 5.17 -1.02
CA SER A 51 5.96 6.16 -2.03
C SER A 51 7.22 6.90 -1.58
N TYR A 52 8.34 6.60 -2.20
CA TYR A 52 9.58 7.35 -1.99
C TYR A 52 9.60 8.52 -2.98
N ARG A 53 9.23 9.70 -2.48
CA ARG A 53 9.33 10.95 -3.22
C ARG A 53 10.78 11.41 -3.25
N LEU A 54 11.28 11.70 -4.42
CA LEU A 54 12.65 12.18 -4.63
C LEU A 54 12.65 13.71 -4.74
N LYS A 55 13.81 14.33 -4.51
CA LYS A 55 13.97 15.75 -4.85
C LYS A 55 13.92 15.89 -6.38
N PRO A 56 13.40 17.01 -6.90
CA PRO A 56 13.40 17.25 -8.34
C PRO A 56 14.79 17.07 -8.95
N GLY A 57 14.89 16.28 -10.02
CA GLY A 57 16.14 15.97 -10.71
C GLY A 57 17.15 15.09 -9.94
N ALA A 58 16.81 14.57 -8.76
CA ALA A 58 17.68 13.67 -8.02
C ALA A 58 17.68 12.25 -8.62
N SER A 59 18.85 11.60 -8.60
CA SER A 59 18.96 10.17 -8.94
C SER A 59 18.28 9.28 -7.89
N SER A 60 17.61 8.23 -8.37
CA SER A 60 17.03 7.15 -7.57
C SER A 60 18.03 6.03 -7.24
N ASP A 61 19.23 6.01 -7.84
CA ASP A 61 20.10 4.83 -7.87
C ASP A 61 20.41 4.26 -6.49
N LEU A 62 20.65 5.14 -5.51
CA LEU A 62 20.95 4.73 -4.15
C LEU A 62 19.76 4.04 -3.46
N LEU A 63 18.55 4.56 -3.69
CA LEU A 63 17.32 3.93 -3.20
C LEU A 63 17.09 2.61 -3.93
N GLU A 64 17.24 2.59 -5.26
CA GLU A 64 17.03 1.40 -6.08
C GLU A 64 17.99 0.26 -5.71
N ALA A 65 19.26 0.56 -5.46
CA ALA A 65 20.24 -0.41 -4.98
C ALA A 65 19.82 -1.00 -3.62
N TYR A 66 19.36 -0.17 -2.68
CA TYR A 66 18.83 -0.68 -1.41
C TYR A 66 17.60 -1.57 -1.59
N LEU A 67 16.66 -1.17 -2.45
CA LEU A 67 15.46 -1.94 -2.71
C LEU A 67 15.83 -3.30 -3.31
N ALA A 68 16.66 -3.32 -4.35
CA ALA A 68 17.06 -4.53 -5.08
C ALA A 68 17.95 -5.47 -4.26
N ASP A 69 18.97 -4.93 -3.58
CA ASP A 69 20.06 -5.74 -3.01
C ASP A 69 19.86 -6.04 -1.52
N ALA A 70 19.04 -5.25 -0.81
CA ALA A 70 18.82 -5.42 0.62
C ALA A 70 17.35 -5.75 0.96
N LEU A 71 16.41 -4.88 0.57
CA LEU A 71 15.01 -4.99 1.02
C LEU A 71 14.30 -6.20 0.41
N LEU A 72 14.30 -6.34 -0.93
CA LEU A 72 13.59 -7.41 -1.62
C LEU A 72 14.07 -8.82 -1.21
N PRO A 73 15.39 -9.11 -1.16
CA PRO A 73 15.88 -10.39 -0.68
C PRO A 73 15.46 -10.69 0.76
N ALA A 74 15.47 -9.68 1.63
CA ALA A 74 15.10 -9.84 3.04
C ALA A 74 13.59 -10.02 3.27
N LEU A 75 12.75 -9.40 2.44
CA LEU A 75 11.30 -9.65 2.39
C LEU A 75 11.01 -11.08 1.92
N ASN A 76 11.65 -11.50 0.83
CA ASN A 76 11.51 -12.87 0.31
C ASN A 76 11.92 -13.92 1.34
N ALA A 77 13.03 -13.71 2.05
CA ALA A 77 13.50 -14.61 3.12
C ALA A 77 12.51 -14.75 4.28
N ARG A 78 11.59 -13.78 4.45
CA ARG A 78 10.51 -13.77 5.43
C ARG A 78 9.17 -14.25 4.86
N GLY A 79 9.19 -14.82 3.65
CA GLY A 79 8.00 -15.35 2.98
C GLY A 79 7.12 -14.28 2.31
N LEU A 80 7.57 -13.02 2.26
CA LEU A 80 6.85 -11.93 1.59
C LEU A 80 7.34 -11.82 0.14
N ALA A 81 6.77 -12.66 -0.72
CA ALA A 81 7.03 -12.67 -2.16
C ALA A 81 6.10 -11.70 -2.91
N HIS A 82 6.35 -11.56 -4.21
CA HIS A 82 5.60 -10.70 -5.14
C HIS A 82 5.64 -9.22 -4.76
N VAL A 83 6.81 -8.74 -4.37
CA VAL A 83 7.05 -7.32 -4.11
C VAL A 83 7.11 -6.55 -5.44
N GLY A 84 6.21 -5.59 -5.62
CA GLY A 84 6.20 -4.71 -6.78
C GLY A 84 7.03 -3.46 -6.54
N VAL A 85 7.88 -3.07 -7.50
CA VAL A 85 8.63 -1.82 -7.47
C VAL A 85 8.41 -1.07 -8.78
N PHE A 86 7.90 0.15 -8.71
CA PHE A 86 7.43 0.87 -9.90
C PHE A 86 7.84 2.34 -9.94
N THR A 87 7.86 2.89 -11.15
CA THR A 87 7.89 4.34 -11.44
C THR A 87 6.75 4.72 -12.36
N GLU A 88 6.37 5.99 -12.38
CA GLU A 88 5.29 6.53 -13.18
C GLU A 88 5.74 6.87 -14.61
N VAL A 89 4.78 6.78 -15.52
CA VAL A 89 4.90 7.24 -16.91
C VAL A 89 3.73 8.16 -17.25
N ASP A 90 4.00 9.17 -18.07
CA ASP A 90 2.95 9.96 -18.71
C ASP A 90 2.50 9.24 -19.97
N VAL A 91 1.19 9.06 -20.14
CA VAL A 91 0.59 8.30 -21.25
C VAL A 91 -0.20 9.22 -22.17
N ASP A 92 0.15 9.22 -23.45
CA ASP A 92 -0.72 9.72 -24.51
C ASP A 92 -1.60 8.57 -25.01
N LYS A 93 -2.88 8.58 -24.62
CA LYS A 93 -3.85 7.53 -24.99
C LYS A 93 -4.22 7.53 -26.47
N LYS A 94 -4.06 8.67 -27.17
CA LYS A 94 -4.36 8.77 -28.60
C LYS A 94 -3.20 8.22 -29.41
N ALA A 95 -1.97 8.59 -29.05
CA ALA A 95 -0.76 8.09 -29.69
C ALA A 95 -0.39 6.66 -29.23
N VAL A 96 -0.96 6.19 -28.12
CA VAL A 96 -0.62 4.90 -27.49
C VAL A 96 0.87 4.84 -27.16
N THR A 97 1.35 5.92 -26.55
CA THR A 97 2.75 6.05 -26.13
C THR A 97 2.84 6.34 -24.63
N ALA A 98 3.96 5.94 -24.03
CA ALA A 98 4.29 6.21 -22.64
C ALA A 98 5.70 6.78 -22.57
N THR A 99 5.89 7.86 -21.81
CA THR A 99 7.19 8.46 -21.55
C THR A 99 7.45 8.49 -20.04
N PRO A 100 8.69 8.27 -19.56
CA PRO A 100 9.01 8.39 -18.14
C PRO A 100 8.52 9.72 -17.57
N LYS A 101 7.80 9.66 -16.45
CA LYS A 101 7.34 10.86 -15.77
C LYS A 101 8.51 11.51 -15.05
N ALA A 102 8.75 12.80 -15.31
CA ALA A 102 9.74 13.57 -14.57
C ALA A 102 9.41 13.57 -13.07
N ASP A 103 10.45 13.44 -12.23
CA ASP A 103 10.32 13.42 -10.77
C ASP A 103 9.36 12.34 -10.23
N SER A 104 9.18 11.24 -10.98
CA SER A 104 8.39 10.10 -10.53
C SER A 104 8.86 9.62 -9.16
N PRO A 105 7.95 9.41 -8.19
CA PRO A 105 8.30 8.65 -6.99
C PRO A 105 8.63 7.20 -7.35
N VAL A 106 9.36 6.53 -6.46
CA VAL A 106 9.51 5.07 -6.50
C VAL A 106 8.43 4.46 -5.60
N TRP A 107 7.54 3.68 -6.20
CA TRP A 107 6.47 2.98 -5.51
C TRP A 107 6.91 1.57 -5.13
N VAL A 108 6.61 1.13 -3.90
CA VAL A 108 6.87 -0.25 -3.45
C VAL A 108 5.61 -0.86 -2.86
N LEU A 109 5.09 -1.92 -3.48
CA LEU A 109 3.94 -2.69 -3.02
C LEU A 109 4.42 -3.97 -2.34
N ILE A 110 4.08 -4.15 -1.07
CA ILE A 110 4.41 -5.34 -0.28
C ILE A 110 3.11 -5.99 0.19
N ASN A 111 3.01 -7.30 0.00
CA ASN A 111 1.88 -8.10 0.48
C ASN A 111 2.21 -8.73 1.84
N TYR A 112 1.24 -8.72 2.75
CA TYR A 112 1.31 -9.28 4.09
C TYR A 112 0.09 -10.18 4.34
N PRO A 113 0.27 -11.49 4.59
CA PRO A 113 -0.86 -12.39 4.83
C PRO A 113 -1.67 -12.04 6.10
N THR A 114 -1.02 -11.37 7.07
CA THR A 114 -1.64 -10.94 8.32
C THR A 114 -1.14 -9.57 8.76
N LEU A 115 -1.91 -8.87 9.61
CA LEU A 115 -1.48 -7.60 10.19
C LEU A 115 -0.26 -7.77 11.10
N GLU A 116 -0.16 -8.90 11.79
CA GLU A 116 0.98 -9.26 12.63
C GLU A 116 2.27 -9.33 11.80
N SER A 117 2.21 -9.90 10.59
CA SER A 117 3.37 -9.95 9.70
C SER A 117 3.83 -8.56 9.24
N PHE A 118 2.91 -7.61 9.06
CA PHE A 118 3.26 -6.21 8.79
C PHE A 118 4.01 -5.57 9.97
N ILE A 119 3.56 -5.82 11.20
CA ILE A 119 4.17 -5.27 12.41
C ILE A 119 5.57 -5.89 12.66
N SER A 120 5.69 -7.22 12.59
CA SER A 120 6.93 -7.91 12.94
C SER A 120 8.03 -7.70 11.91
N VAL A 121 7.71 -7.81 10.61
CA VAL A 121 8.72 -7.73 9.55
C VAL A 121 9.42 -6.37 9.51
N SER A 122 8.70 -5.28 9.78
CA SER A 122 9.30 -3.95 9.86
C SER A 122 10.38 -3.86 10.96
N ALA A 123 10.10 -4.40 12.15
CA ALA A 123 11.07 -4.46 13.23
C ALA A 123 12.26 -5.37 12.89
N ASP A 124 11.98 -6.55 12.32
CA ASP A 124 12.99 -7.53 11.97
C ASP A 124 13.96 -7.02 10.90
N LEU A 125 13.46 -6.35 9.85
CA LEU A 125 14.29 -5.75 8.80
C LEU A 125 15.25 -4.70 9.35
N ASN A 126 14.81 -3.92 10.34
CA ASN A 126 15.67 -2.89 10.96
C ASN A 126 16.79 -3.50 11.80
N ALA A 127 16.57 -4.66 12.42
CA ALA A 127 17.56 -5.37 13.24
C ALA A 127 18.47 -6.32 12.42
N ASP A 128 18.11 -6.63 11.18
CA ASP A 128 18.81 -7.61 10.34
C ASP A 128 20.18 -7.11 9.86
N ALA A 129 21.25 -7.74 10.35
CA ALA A 129 22.62 -7.37 10.01
C ALA A 129 22.93 -7.50 8.50
N THR A 130 22.29 -8.43 7.80
CA THR A 130 22.45 -8.59 6.34
C THR A 130 21.83 -7.41 5.60
N VAL A 131 20.63 -6.98 6.03
CA VAL A 131 19.97 -5.78 5.48
C VAL A 131 20.81 -4.53 5.78
N GLN A 132 21.32 -4.39 7.00
CA GLN A 132 22.17 -3.26 7.38
C GLN A 132 23.47 -3.20 6.57
N ALA A 133 24.08 -4.36 6.29
CA ALA A 133 25.30 -4.45 5.50
C ALA A 133 25.05 -4.13 4.01
N ALA A 134 24.08 -4.80 3.38
CA ALA A 134 23.74 -4.61 1.97
C ALA A 134 23.18 -3.19 1.71
N GLY A 135 22.38 -2.67 2.64
CA GLY A 135 21.76 -1.35 2.55
C GLY A 135 22.62 -0.19 3.05
N LYS A 136 23.86 -0.43 3.48
CA LYS A 136 24.68 0.56 4.20
C LYS A 136 24.75 1.92 3.52
N ALA A 137 24.95 1.94 2.20
CA ALA A 137 25.07 3.18 1.43
C ALA A 137 23.79 4.04 1.51
N TYR A 138 22.62 3.38 1.43
CA TYR A 138 21.32 4.02 1.58
C TYR A 138 21.04 4.41 3.03
N LEU A 139 21.15 3.47 3.96
CA LEU A 139 20.76 3.64 5.37
C LEU A 139 21.60 4.67 6.13
N LYS A 140 22.82 4.96 5.63
CA LYS A 140 23.75 5.91 6.23
C LYS A 140 23.95 7.16 5.36
N THR A 141 22.99 7.52 4.51
CA THR A 141 23.13 8.72 3.67
C THR A 141 23.31 10.00 4.50
N PRO A 142 24.23 10.89 4.12
CA PRO A 142 24.33 12.21 4.74
C PRO A 142 23.05 13.02 4.51
N LYS A 143 22.66 13.84 5.51
CA LYS A 143 21.52 14.75 5.40
C LYS A 143 21.57 15.68 4.18
N ALA A 144 22.78 16.07 3.75
CA ALA A 144 22.97 16.95 2.59
C ALA A 144 22.58 16.27 1.26
N THR A 145 22.72 14.95 1.18
CA THR A 145 22.48 14.14 -0.02
C THR A 145 21.56 12.96 0.33
N PRO A 146 20.31 13.21 0.75
CA PRO A 146 19.42 12.15 1.18
C PRO A 146 18.98 11.30 -0.02
N ALA A 147 18.76 10.01 0.19
CA ALA A 147 18.32 9.08 -0.86
C ALA A 147 16.87 9.32 -1.35
N PHE A 148 16.08 10.05 -0.57
CA PHE A 148 14.71 10.47 -0.89
C PHE A 148 14.37 11.74 -0.10
N ASP A 149 13.37 12.49 -0.55
CA ASP A 149 12.85 13.68 0.14
C ASP A 149 11.79 13.32 1.20
N ARG A 150 10.85 12.45 0.83
CA ARG A 150 9.83 11.93 1.75
C ARG A 150 9.44 10.49 1.44
N LEU A 151 9.10 9.74 2.48
CA LEU A 151 8.46 8.45 2.38
C LEU A 151 7.03 8.58 2.92
N ASP A 152 6.04 8.30 2.08
CA ASP A 152 4.66 8.10 2.48
C ASP A 152 4.36 6.59 2.50
N THR A 153 3.53 6.14 3.43
CA THR A 153 3.13 4.73 3.55
C THR A 153 1.63 4.64 3.81
N TRP A 154 0.99 3.71 3.10
CA TRP A 154 -0.41 3.33 3.31
C TRP A 154 -0.47 1.88 3.71
N LEU A 155 -1.26 1.59 4.73
CA LEU A 155 -1.69 0.24 5.06
C LEU A 155 -3.08 0.04 4.49
N LEU A 156 -3.24 -0.97 3.66
CA LEU A 156 -4.52 -1.31 3.02
C LEU A 156 -4.95 -2.72 3.40
N ARG A 157 -6.25 -2.92 3.58
CA ARG A 157 -6.84 -4.24 3.81
C ARG A 157 -7.51 -4.73 2.53
N ALA A 158 -7.23 -5.95 2.10
CA ALA A 158 -7.78 -6.47 0.85
C ALA A 158 -9.31 -6.54 0.85
N PHE A 159 -9.88 -6.39 -0.34
CA PHE A 159 -11.32 -6.46 -0.59
C PHE A 159 -11.83 -7.91 -0.47
N THR A 160 -13.13 -8.11 -0.24
CA THR A 160 -13.69 -9.48 -0.21
C THR A 160 -13.79 -10.11 -1.60
N GLY A 161 -14.01 -9.30 -2.64
CA GLY A 161 -14.03 -9.76 -4.04
C GLY A 161 -12.64 -10.10 -4.61
N GLN A 162 -11.58 -9.72 -3.92
CA GLN A 162 -10.19 -10.08 -4.21
C GLN A 162 -9.37 -10.11 -2.90
N PRO A 163 -9.47 -11.20 -2.13
CA PRO A 163 -8.92 -11.28 -0.78
C PRO A 163 -7.40 -11.41 -0.74
N THR A 164 -6.76 -11.75 -1.86
CA THR A 164 -5.31 -11.94 -1.97
C THR A 164 -4.74 -11.21 -3.19
N LEU A 165 -3.44 -10.92 -3.15
CA LEU A 165 -2.73 -10.41 -4.32
C LEU A 165 -2.78 -11.43 -5.47
N ALA A 166 -3.01 -10.94 -6.69
CA ALA A 166 -2.93 -11.74 -7.90
C ALA A 166 -1.69 -11.34 -8.71
N VAL A 167 -0.89 -12.35 -9.10
CA VAL A 167 0.24 -12.16 -10.02
C VAL A 167 -0.27 -12.42 -11.44
N PRO A 168 -0.33 -11.41 -12.31
CA PRO A 168 -0.83 -11.61 -13.67
C PRO A 168 0.10 -12.52 -14.47
N SER A 169 -0.45 -13.28 -15.42
CA SER A 169 0.35 -14.15 -16.31
C SER A 169 1.38 -13.37 -17.15
N PHE A 170 1.12 -12.09 -17.40
CA PHE A 170 2.05 -11.19 -18.10
C PHE A 170 3.08 -10.52 -17.18
N ALA A 171 3.17 -10.86 -15.89
CA ALA A 171 4.10 -10.22 -14.94
C ALA A 171 5.59 -10.33 -15.34
N LYS A 172 5.92 -11.18 -16.32
CA LYS A 172 7.27 -11.28 -16.92
C LYS A 172 7.42 -10.62 -18.29
N ALA A 173 6.33 -10.07 -18.86
CA ALA A 173 6.41 -9.36 -20.12
C ALA A 173 7.25 -8.08 -19.96
N PRO A 174 8.17 -7.78 -20.90
CA PRO A 174 9.07 -6.64 -20.81
C PRO A 174 8.36 -5.30 -21.01
N THR A 175 7.25 -5.30 -21.74
CA THR A 175 6.42 -4.14 -22.06
C THR A 175 5.26 -3.93 -21.09
N ARG A 176 5.17 -4.75 -20.03
CA ARG A 176 4.02 -4.73 -19.13
C ARG A 176 3.84 -3.38 -18.48
N ILE A 177 2.58 -3.01 -18.32
CA ILE A 177 2.18 -1.74 -17.73
C ILE A 177 1.04 -1.96 -16.76
N TYR A 178 1.01 -1.12 -15.74
CA TYR A 178 -0.01 -1.13 -14.71
C TYR A 178 -0.65 0.26 -14.61
N GLU A 179 -1.90 0.30 -14.19
CA GLU A 179 -2.60 1.53 -13.81
C GLU A 179 -3.05 1.40 -12.35
N MET A 180 -2.48 2.28 -11.51
CA MET A 180 -2.85 2.43 -10.11
C MET A 180 -3.88 3.54 -9.98
N ARG A 181 -4.98 3.25 -9.28
CA ARG A 181 -6.07 4.20 -9.08
C ARG A 181 -6.42 4.37 -7.62
N ASP A 182 -6.60 5.62 -7.22
CA ASP A 182 -7.06 6.05 -5.91
C ASP A 182 -8.45 6.65 -6.02
N TYR A 183 -9.41 6.05 -5.32
CA TYR A 183 -10.78 6.56 -5.27
C TYR A 183 -11.03 7.06 -3.84
N GLN A 184 -11.08 8.38 -3.69
CA GLN A 184 -11.42 9.03 -2.43
C GLN A 184 -12.92 9.27 -2.35
N SER A 185 -13.47 9.22 -1.15
CA SER A 185 -14.88 9.49 -0.85
C SER A 185 -14.98 10.55 0.24
N HIS A 186 -16.09 11.29 0.26
CA HIS A 186 -16.32 12.37 1.22
C HIS A 186 -16.80 11.90 2.61
N SER A 187 -17.01 10.59 2.80
CA SER A 187 -17.27 9.99 4.10
C SER A 187 -16.91 8.50 4.10
N GLU A 188 -16.74 7.92 5.29
CA GLU A 188 -16.46 6.49 5.47
C GLU A 188 -17.59 5.62 4.92
N GLU A 189 -18.83 6.03 5.12
CA GLU A 189 -19.99 5.28 4.61
C GLU A 189 -20.03 5.29 3.07
N ARG A 190 -19.71 6.42 2.42
CA ARG A 190 -19.58 6.46 0.96
C ARG A 190 -18.41 5.64 0.45
N ALA A 191 -17.28 5.62 1.17
CA ALA A 191 -16.16 4.75 0.85
C ALA A 191 -16.56 3.27 0.91
N LEU A 192 -17.31 2.86 1.97
CA LEU A 192 -17.83 1.50 2.09
C LEU A 192 -18.83 1.15 0.98
N SER A 193 -19.71 2.08 0.58
CA SER A 193 -20.60 1.90 -0.57
C SER A 193 -19.81 1.65 -1.86
N LYS A 194 -18.73 2.40 -2.11
CA LYS A 194 -17.88 2.17 -3.29
C LYS A 194 -17.15 0.84 -3.22
N MET A 195 -16.67 0.43 -2.04
CA MET A 195 -16.07 -0.88 -1.85
C MET A 195 -17.07 -2.01 -2.10
N ALA A 196 -18.32 -1.88 -1.67
CA ALA A 196 -19.40 -2.82 -1.96
C ALA A 196 -19.62 -2.95 -3.48
N MET A 197 -19.70 -1.83 -4.19
CA MET A 197 -19.81 -1.80 -5.66
C MET A 197 -18.69 -2.60 -6.36
N PHE A 198 -17.46 -2.47 -5.89
CA PHE A 198 -16.34 -3.27 -6.39
C PHE A 198 -16.50 -4.76 -6.08
N ASN A 199 -16.77 -5.10 -4.82
CA ASN A 199 -16.88 -6.50 -4.36
C ASN A 199 -18.02 -7.26 -5.05
N GLU A 200 -19.16 -6.60 -5.23
CA GLU A 200 -20.39 -7.21 -5.73
C GLU A 200 -20.49 -7.20 -7.26
N GLY A 201 -19.63 -6.45 -7.95
CA GLY A 201 -19.81 -6.22 -9.38
C GLY A 201 -18.56 -5.85 -10.19
N GLU A 202 -17.86 -4.77 -9.86
CA GLU A 202 -16.78 -4.29 -10.75
C GLU A 202 -15.61 -5.27 -10.83
N ILE A 203 -15.23 -5.94 -9.74
CA ILE A 203 -14.08 -6.86 -9.75
C ILE A 203 -14.31 -8.05 -10.70
N PRO A 204 -15.43 -8.81 -10.61
CA PRO A 204 -15.76 -9.83 -11.60
C PRO A 204 -15.77 -9.30 -13.03
N LEU A 205 -16.39 -8.14 -13.25
CA LEU A 205 -16.46 -7.51 -14.58
C LEU A 205 -15.07 -7.18 -15.14
N MET A 206 -14.20 -6.58 -14.34
CA MET A 206 -12.82 -6.27 -14.72
C MET A 206 -12.04 -7.54 -15.09
N ARG A 207 -12.26 -8.65 -14.38
CA ARG A 207 -11.66 -9.94 -14.68
C ARG A 207 -12.14 -10.48 -16.03
N ASP A 208 -13.45 -10.47 -16.27
CA ASP A 208 -14.05 -10.93 -17.53
C ASP A 208 -13.56 -10.11 -18.74
N LEU A 209 -13.31 -8.82 -18.53
CA LEU A 209 -12.81 -7.91 -19.57
C LEU A 209 -11.29 -7.94 -19.74
N GLY A 210 -10.59 -8.83 -19.02
CA GLY A 210 -9.15 -9.03 -19.14
C GLY A 210 -8.29 -7.91 -18.53
N MET A 211 -8.87 -7.06 -17.67
CA MET A 211 -8.17 -5.93 -17.04
C MET A 211 -7.16 -6.37 -15.97
N SER A 212 -7.11 -7.67 -15.66
CA SER A 212 -6.08 -8.32 -14.83
C SER A 212 -5.79 -7.57 -13.53
N PRO A 213 -6.78 -7.47 -12.62
CA PRO A 213 -6.58 -6.78 -11.36
C PRO A 213 -5.51 -7.48 -10.50
N VAL A 214 -4.53 -6.70 -10.05
CA VAL A 214 -3.43 -7.18 -9.18
C VAL A 214 -3.86 -7.19 -7.72
N PHE A 215 -4.49 -6.11 -7.24
CA PHE A 215 -5.08 -6.04 -5.91
C PHE A 215 -6.17 -4.96 -5.82
N PHE A 216 -7.02 -5.07 -4.80
CA PHE A 216 -7.93 -4.01 -4.33
C PHE A 216 -7.80 -3.88 -2.81
N GLY A 217 -7.56 -2.67 -2.32
CA GLY A 217 -7.28 -2.40 -0.92
C GLY A 217 -8.06 -1.22 -0.36
N GLN A 218 -8.68 -1.41 0.79
CA GLN A 218 -9.26 -0.34 1.62
C GLN A 218 -8.13 0.29 2.40
N ALA A 219 -7.86 1.59 2.22
CA ALA A 219 -6.88 2.25 3.06
C ALA A 219 -7.42 2.37 4.49
N ILE A 220 -6.65 1.86 5.45
CA ILE A 220 -6.97 1.94 6.89
C ILE A 220 -6.01 2.86 7.64
N ALA A 221 -4.86 3.18 7.04
CA ALA A 221 -3.92 4.20 7.51
C ALA A 221 -3.19 4.84 6.33
N GLY A 222 -2.77 6.10 6.50
CA GLY A 222 -2.08 6.89 5.48
C GLY A 222 -2.75 8.26 5.26
N ARG A 223 -2.25 9.02 4.28
CA ARG A 223 -2.83 10.32 3.89
C ARG A 223 -4.08 10.15 3.02
N ASP A 224 -4.90 11.19 2.97
CA ASP A 224 -6.08 11.32 2.11
C ASP A 224 -7.18 10.26 2.37
N LEU A 225 -7.37 9.85 3.63
CA LEU A 225 -8.49 8.98 4.01
C LEU A 225 -9.83 9.76 4.00
N PRO A 226 -10.97 9.09 3.73
CA PRO A 226 -11.09 7.68 3.37
C PRO A 226 -10.92 7.46 1.85
N HIS A 227 -10.24 6.37 1.47
CA HIS A 227 -10.12 5.96 0.08
C HIS A 227 -9.89 4.46 -0.06
N LEU A 228 -10.07 3.99 -1.28
CA LEU A 228 -9.58 2.69 -1.74
C LEU A 228 -8.54 2.88 -2.83
N ARG A 229 -7.68 1.88 -2.99
CA ARG A 229 -6.69 1.82 -4.05
C ARG A 229 -6.70 0.46 -4.73
N TYR A 230 -6.49 0.44 -6.03
CA TYR A 230 -6.33 -0.80 -6.79
C TYR A 230 -5.34 -0.65 -7.94
N ILE A 231 -4.85 -1.79 -8.42
CA ILE A 231 -3.99 -1.87 -9.61
C ILE A 231 -4.62 -2.83 -10.62
N THR A 232 -4.69 -2.38 -11.87
CA THR A 232 -4.97 -3.21 -13.06
C THR A 232 -3.77 -3.17 -13.98
N GLY A 233 -3.68 -4.07 -14.97
CA GLY A 233 -2.57 -4.04 -15.93
C GLY A 233 -2.78 -4.91 -17.15
N ALA A 234 -1.80 -4.85 -18.05
CA ALA A 234 -1.71 -5.73 -19.21
C ALA A 234 -0.25 -5.95 -19.63
N ALA A 235 -0.05 -6.86 -20.59
CA ALA A 235 1.25 -7.14 -21.19
C ALA A 235 1.86 -5.94 -21.93
N ASP A 236 1.03 -4.96 -22.34
CA ASP A 236 1.43 -3.75 -23.03
C ASP A 236 0.35 -2.65 -22.92
N LEU A 237 0.72 -1.41 -23.24
CA LEU A 237 -0.17 -0.24 -23.17
C LEU A 237 -1.38 -0.34 -24.11
N ALA A 238 -1.22 -0.86 -25.32
CA ALA A 238 -2.32 -0.97 -26.28
C ALA A 238 -3.39 -1.93 -25.76
N THR A 239 -2.98 -3.08 -25.23
CA THR A 239 -3.86 -4.05 -24.59
C THR A 239 -4.55 -3.45 -23.36
N HIS A 240 -3.82 -2.74 -22.49
CA HIS A 240 -4.39 -2.10 -21.31
C HIS A 240 -5.48 -1.08 -21.67
N LEU A 241 -5.20 -0.18 -22.62
CA LEU A 241 -6.17 0.79 -23.11
C LEU A 241 -7.34 0.12 -23.83
N GLY A 242 -7.09 -0.96 -24.58
CA GLY A 242 -8.10 -1.78 -25.23
C GLY A 242 -9.08 -2.40 -24.23
N ASN A 243 -8.59 -2.87 -23.08
CA ASN A 243 -9.44 -3.44 -22.03
C ASN A 243 -10.30 -2.36 -21.36
N TRP A 244 -9.74 -1.19 -21.05
CA TRP A 244 -10.52 -0.06 -20.51
C TRP A 244 -11.58 0.48 -21.48
N LYS A 245 -11.31 0.45 -22.79
CA LYS A 245 -12.31 0.81 -23.83
C LYS A 245 -13.54 -0.10 -23.79
N LYS A 246 -13.41 -1.35 -23.33
CA LYS A 246 -14.54 -2.28 -23.17
C LYS A 246 -15.34 -2.03 -21.89
N PHE A 247 -14.69 -1.56 -20.82
CA PHE A 247 -15.32 -1.41 -19.50
C PHE A 247 -16.44 -0.37 -19.47
N GLY A 248 -16.16 0.85 -19.94
CA GLY A 248 -17.13 1.96 -19.94
C GLY A 248 -18.47 1.66 -20.64
N PRO A 249 -18.48 1.06 -21.84
CA PRO A 249 -19.72 0.71 -22.54
C PRO A 249 -20.33 -0.65 -22.15
N ASP A 250 -19.70 -1.46 -21.28
CA ASP A 250 -20.25 -2.76 -20.90
C ASP A 250 -21.61 -2.58 -20.20
N PRO A 251 -22.68 -3.26 -20.64
CA PRO A 251 -24.03 -3.08 -20.10
C PRO A 251 -24.12 -3.44 -18.60
N ARG A 252 -23.26 -4.33 -18.10
CA ARG A 252 -23.20 -4.68 -16.67
C ARG A 252 -22.70 -3.49 -15.85
N TRP A 253 -21.68 -2.79 -16.33
CA TRP A 253 -21.20 -1.56 -15.71
C TRP A 253 -22.25 -0.45 -15.80
N ALA A 254 -22.81 -0.23 -16.99
CA ALA A 254 -23.80 0.82 -17.22
C ALA A 254 -25.01 0.69 -16.29
N LYS A 255 -25.53 -0.53 -16.10
CA LYS A 255 -26.60 -0.80 -15.14
C LYS A 255 -26.17 -0.57 -13.69
N MET A 256 -24.96 -1.00 -13.33
CA MET A 256 -24.46 -0.95 -11.95
C MET A 256 -24.20 0.47 -11.46
N LYS A 257 -23.59 1.32 -12.30
CA LYS A 257 -23.31 2.73 -11.94
C LYS A 257 -24.56 3.55 -11.66
N ASP A 258 -25.72 3.14 -12.18
CA ASP A 258 -26.99 3.85 -12.04
C ASP A 258 -27.85 3.31 -10.87
N LEU A 259 -27.35 2.31 -10.11
CA LEU A 259 -28.05 1.81 -8.93
C LEU A 259 -28.04 2.86 -7.81
N PRO A 260 -29.20 3.19 -7.20
CA PRO A 260 -29.29 4.23 -6.16
C PRO A 260 -28.37 4.00 -4.95
N GLN A 261 -28.13 2.73 -4.58
CA GLN A 261 -27.23 2.37 -3.47
C GLN A 261 -25.76 2.74 -3.70
N TYR A 262 -25.35 3.00 -4.95
CA TYR A 262 -24.00 3.38 -5.34
C TYR A 262 -23.88 4.85 -5.76
N ALA A 263 -24.96 5.63 -5.61
CA ALA A 263 -24.95 7.05 -5.91
C ALA A 263 -23.94 7.81 -5.02
N ASP A 264 -23.20 8.73 -5.65
CA ASP A 264 -22.29 9.69 -5.01
C ASP A 264 -21.27 9.06 -4.06
N ASN A 265 -20.83 7.84 -4.33
CA ASN A 265 -19.92 7.11 -3.46
C ASN A 265 -18.43 7.45 -3.68
N MET A 266 -18.10 8.36 -4.59
CA MET A 266 -16.74 8.79 -4.93
C MET A 266 -16.68 10.30 -5.15
N SER A 267 -15.63 10.93 -4.61
CA SER A 267 -15.38 12.37 -4.72
C SER A 267 -14.18 12.71 -5.62
N LEU A 268 -13.17 11.84 -5.67
CA LEU A 268 -11.99 12.04 -6.51
C LEU A 268 -11.44 10.70 -7.00
N ASN A 269 -11.09 10.66 -8.28
CA ASN A 269 -10.35 9.55 -8.89
C ASN A 269 -8.99 10.06 -9.36
N THR A 270 -7.90 9.53 -8.80
CA THR A 270 -6.54 9.78 -9.29
C THR A 270 -6.02 8.51 -9.96
N ALA A 271 -5.72 8.59 -11.25
CA ALA A 271 -5.14 7.50 -12.02
C ALA A 271 -3.67 7.79 -12.34
N ARG A 272 -2.80 6.79 -12.15
CA ARG A 272 -1.37 6.85 -12.49
C ARG A 272 -0.99 5.61 -13.26
N PHE A 273 -0.34 5.79 -14.40
CA PHE A 273 0.31 4.69 -15.09
C PHE A 273 1.67 4.45 -14.46
N ILE A 274 1.94 3.19 -14.11
CA ILE A 274 3.20 2.78 -13.50
C ILE A 274 3.81 1.63 -14.31
N VAL A 275 5.14 1.66 -14.42
CA VAL A 275 5.95 0.63 -15.05
C VAL A 275 6.89 0.03 -14.01
N PRO A 276 7.11 -1.29 -14.04
CA PRO A 276 7.94 -1.97 -13.07
C PRO A 276 9.42 -1.74 -13.34
N LYS A 277 10.22 -1.68 -12.27
CA LYS A 277 11.67 -1.80 -12.36
C LYS A 277 12.08 -3.22 -12.74
N SER A 278 13.30 -3.39 -13.25
CA SER A 278 13.81 -4.68 -13.73
C SER A 278 13.81 -5.78 -12.65
N TYR A 279 14.01 -5.39 -11.40
CA TYR A 279 14.00 -6.27 -10.22
C TYR A 279 12.63 -6.38 -9.53
N SER A 280 11.58 -5.73 -10.07
CA SER A 280 10.21 -5.90 -9.58
C SER A 280 9.71 -7.32 -9.82
N GLN A 281 9.05 -7.90 -8.83
CA GLN A 281 8.53 -9.27 -8.91
C GLN A 281 7.12 -9.34 -9.51
N ILE A 282 6.45 -8.18 -9.60
CA ILE A 282 5.20 -7.93 -10.32
C ILE A 282 5.51 -7.03 -11.53
#